data_AF-A0A1V5VGI6-F1
#
_entry.id   AF-A0A1V5VGI6-F1
#
_cell.length_a   1.000
_cell.length_b   1.000
_cell.length_c   1.000
_cell.angle_alpha   90.00
_cell.angle_beta   90.00
_cell.angle_gamma   90.00
#
_symmetry.space_group_name_H-M   'P 1'
#
loop_
_entity.id
_entity.type
_entity.pdbx_description
1 polymer ?
#
loop_
_entity_poly.entity_id
_entity_poly.type
_entity_poly.pdbx_seq_one_letter_code
_entity_poly.pdbx_strand_id
1 'polypeptide(L)'
;MLNEEKIDKLTGADQDRRRLLCKFYSTLSEDDRVAAHRLAGELVRQDRGKAKLDEVYFYSALMRALNKMYFDRREALSRKAAITEEQAGDIAAKRLASFRSAKADAVGKKRRKKAQLISVRFLGLIKKLRSEGFSWRDCSDYLFQYHHKKISHQYLKEIYEKNVIKEVANNEN
;
A
#
# COMPACT_ATOMS: atom_id res chain seq x y z
N MET A 1 -5.03 31.78 3.56
CA MET A 1 -5.47 30.72 4.50
C MET A 1 -6.34 29.73 3.75
N LEU A 2 -6.22 28.43 4.04
CA LEU A 2 -7.17 27.43 3.55
C LEU A 2 -8.56 27.77 4.10
N ASN A 3 -9.57 27.82 3.23
CA ASN A 3 -10.95 28.09 3.63
C ASN A 3 -11.55 26.81 4.24
N GLU A 4 -11.43 26.66 5.56
CA GLU A 4 -11.89 25.47 6.29
C GLU A 4 -13.39 25.25 6.15
N GLU A 5 -14.21 26.30 6.18
CA GLU A 5 -15.67 26.19 5.98
C GLU A 5 -16.04 25.59 4.62
N LYS A 6 -15.33 26.00 3.55
CA LYS A 6 -15.51 25.41 2.21
C LYS A 6 -15.18 23.91 2.22
N ILE A 7 -14.11 23.51 2.89
CA ILE A 7 -13.68 22.11 2.97
C ILE A 7 -14.70 21.30 3.77
N ASP A 8 -15.13 21.79 4.93
CA ASP A 8 -16.13 21.14 5.78
C ASP A 8 -17.43 20.91 4.99
N LYS A 9 -17.90 21.94 4.29
CA LYS A 9 -19.09 21.87 3.44
C LYS A 9 -18.95 20.88 2.30
N LEU A 10 -17.83 20.89 1.58
CA LEU A 10 -17.62 20.00 0.43
C LEU A 10 -17.37 18.55 0.86
N THR A 11 -16.70 18.33 1.98
CA THR A 11 -16.38 16.99 2.48
C THR A 11 -17.52 16.35 3.26
N GLY A 12 -18.41 17.17 3.85
CA GLY A 12 -19.41 16.74 4.82
C GLY A 12 -18.80 16.21 6.12
N ALA A 13 -17.59 16.66 6.45
CA ALA A 13 -16.80 16.17 7.57
C ALA A 13 -16.02 17.34 8.18
N ASP A 14 -15.94 17.42 9.51
CA ASP A 14 -15.09 18.39 10.20
C ASP A 14 -13.59 18.03 10.09
N GLN A 15 -12.73 18.89 10.65
CA GLN A 15 -11.29 18.73 10.60
C GLN A 15 -10.82 17.40 11.24
N ASP A 16 -11.44 16.99 12.35
CA ASP A 16 -11.03 15.77 13.07
C ASP A 16 -11.47 14.50 12.34
N ARG A 17 -12.67 14.50 11.75
CA ARG A 17 -13.12 13.42 10.87
C ARG A 17 -12.21 13.33 9.65
N ARG A 18 -11.81 14.45 9.03
CA ARG A 18 -10.81 14.41 7.93
C ARG A 18 -9.48 13.82 8.38
N ARG A 19 -8.97 14.20 9.56
CA ARG A 19 -7.75 13.59 10.13
C ARG A 19 -7.89 12.08 10.33
N LEU A 20 -9.04 11.62 10.83
CA LEU A 20 -9.35 10.19 10.94
C LEU A 20 -9.32 9.50 9.56
N LEU A 21 -9.91 10.11 8.54
CA LEU A 21 -9.93 9.57 7.18
C LEU A 21 -8.54 9.52 6.53
N CYS A 22 -7.70 10.53 6.75
CA CYS A 22 -6.30 10.50 6.34
C CYS A 22 -5.53 9.36 7.03
N LYS A 23 -5.73 9.16 8.34
CA LYS A 23 -5.15 8.02 9.07
C LYS A 23 -5.64 6.70 8.46
N PHE A 24 -6.94 6.58 8.21
CA PHE A 24 -7.53 5.41 7.56
C PHE A 24 -6.90 5.14 6.18
N TYR A 25 -6.77 6.14 5.31
CA TYR A 25 -6.13 6.03 4.00
C TYR A 25 -4.70 5.48 4.09
N SER A 26 -3.92 5.92 5.08
CA SER A 26 -2.54 5.44 5.27
C SER A 26 -2.47 3.94 5.60
N THR A 27 -3.53 3.38 6.20
CA THR A 27 -3.62 1.94 6.52
C THR A 27 -4.12 1.07 5.37
N LEU A 28 -4.67 1.67 4.31
CA LEU A 28 -5.19 0.93 3.16
C LEU A 28 -4.06 0.26 2.36
N SER A 29 -4.37 -0.92 1.80
CA SER A 29 -3.57 -1.54 0.74
C SER A 29 -3.52 -0.66 -0.50
N GLU A 30 -2.56 -0.89 -1.39
CA GLU A 30 -2.46 -0.15 -2.65
C GLU A 30 -3.73 -0.29 -3.50
N ASP A 31 -4.27 -1.51 -3.60
CA ASP A 31 -5.55 -1.77 -4.28
C ASP A 31 -6.70 -0.97 -3.69
N ASP A 32 -6.79 -0.91 -2.36
CA ASP A 32 -7.84 -0.15 -1.68
C ASP A 32 -7.66 1.37 -1.86
N ARG A 33 -6.42 1.87 -1.93
CA ARG A 33 -6.16 3.27 -2.25
C ARG A 33 -6.60 3.59 -3.68
N VAL A 34 -6.30 2.72 -4.63
CA VAL A 34 -6.76 2.86 -6.02
C VAL A 34 -8.30 2.83 -6.07
N ALA A 35 -8.96 1.95 -5.29
CA ALA A 35 -10.42 1.94 -5.18
C ALA A 35 -10.98 3.26 -4.61
N ALA A 36 -10.31 3.84 -3.59
CA ALA A 36 -10.68 5.15 -3.06
C ALA A 36 -10.59 6.26 -4.12
N HIS A 37 -9.53 6.26 -4.93
CA HIS A 37 -9.35 7.21 -6.02
C HIS A 37 -10.35 7.00 -7.17
N ARG A 38 -10.70 5.75 -7.50
CA ARG A 38 -11.77 5.45 -8.47
C ARG A 38 -13.11 6.01 -8.01
N LEU A 39 -13.48 5.77 -6.75
CA LEU A 39 -14.69 6.31 -6.16
C LEU A 39 -14.68 7.85 -6.12
N ALA A 40 -13.54 8.47 -5.80
CA ALA A 40 -13.39 9.93 -5.88
C ALA A 40 -13.58 10.43 -7.32
N GLY A 41 -13.03 9.75 -8.32
CA GLY A 41 -13.23 10.06 -9.73
C GLY A 41 -14.66 9.89 -10.23
N GLU A 42 -15.42 8.93 -9.67
CA GLU A 42 -16.87 8.82 -9.90
C GLU A 42 -17.63 10.04 -9.38
N LEU A 43 -17.32 10.49 -8.15
CA LEU A 43 -17.92 11.70 -7.57
C LEU A 43 -17.62 12.94 -8.42
N VAL A 44 -16.37 13.10 -8.85
CA VAL A 44 -15.95 14.19 -9.75
C VAL A 44 -16.77 14.16 -11.05
N ARG A 45 -16.98 12.98 -11.64
CA ARG A 45 -17.78 12.84 -12.87
C ARG A 45 -19.25 13.19 -12.63
N GLN A 46 -19.82 12.79 -11.50
CA GLN A 46 -21.21 13.10 -11.13
C GLN A 46 -21.48 14.58 -10.89
N ASP A 47 -20.46 15.30 -10.40
CA ASP A 47 -20.55 16.73 -10.09
C ASP A 47 -20.01 17.61 -11.24
N ARG A 48 -19.64 17.01 -12.38
CA ARG A 48 -19.13 17.75 -13.54
C ARG A 48 -20.17 18.75 -14.02
N GLY A 49 -19.75 20.02 -14.14
CA GLY A 49 -20.63 21.14 -14.50
C GLY A 49 -21.46 21.72 -13.34
N LYS A 50 -21.42 21.11 -12.15
CA LYS A 50 -22.14 21.60 -10.95
C LYS A 50 -21.25 22.37 -9.98
N ALA A 51 -19.94 22.16 -10.05
CA ALA A 51 -18.97 22.77 -9.14
C ALA A 51 -17.67 23.15 -9.87
N LYS A 52 -16.94 24.11 -9.30
CA LYS A 52 -15.57 24.42 -9.70
C LYS A 52 -14.65 23.27 -9.28
N LEU A 53 -14.02 22.63 -10.26
CA LEU A 53 -13.09 21.51 -10.06
C LEU A 53 -11.69 22.02 -9.73
N ASP A 54 -11.52 22.58 -8.53
CA ASP A 54 -10.24 23.04 -7.99
C ASP A 54 -9.61 21.99 -7.05
N GLU A 55 -8.40 22.27 -6.56
CA GLU A 55 -7.66 21.41 -5.64
C GLU A 55 -8.44 21.09 -4.37
N VAL A 56 -9.23 22.05 -3.87
CA VAL A 56 -10.08 21.87 -2.69
C VAL A 56 -11.19 20.88 -3.00
N TYR A 57 -11.80 20.98 -4.18
CA TYR A 57 -12.82 20.04 -4.63
C TYR A 57 -12.25 18.61 -4.78
N PHE A 58 -11.09 18.44 -5.42
CA PHE A 58 -10.48 17.11 -5.57
C PHE A 58 -10.10 16.48 -4.23
N TYR A 59 -9.53 17.26 -3.32
CA TYR A 59 -9.28 16.83 -1.95
C TYR A 59 -10.59 16.40 -1.25
N SER A 60 -11.65 17.20 -1.42
CA SER A 60 -12.95 16.93 -0.81
C SER A 60 -13.61 15.67 -1.37
N ALA A 61 -13.50 15.44 -2.68
CA ALA A 61 -13.99 14.22 -3.34
C ALA A 61 -13.28 12.98 -2.79
N LEU A 62 -11.97 13.04 -2.57
CA LEU A 62 -11.23 11.96 -1.93
C LEU A 62 -11.69 11.74 -0.48
N MET A 63 -11.89 12.79 0.30
CA MET A 63 -12.39 12.65 1.68
C MET A 63 -13.80 12.04 1.71
N ARG A 64 -14.71 12.43 0.81
CA ARG A 64 -16.04 11.81 0.68
C ARG A 64 -15.95 10.32 0.35
N ALA A 65 -15.09 9.96 -0.61
CA ALA A 65 -14.83 8.57 -0.98
C ALA A 65 -14.30 7.76 0.21
N LEU A 66 -13.32 8.30 0.94
CA LEU A 66 -12.78 7.67 2.15
C LEU A 66 -13.81 7.53 3.25
N ASN A 67 -14.68 8.53 3.44
CA ASN A 67 -15.73 8.47 4.44
C ASN A 67 -16.74 7.37 4.13
N LYS A 68 -17.15 7.24 2.86
CA LYS A 68 -18.02 6.15 2.39
C LYS A 68 -17.36 4.78 2.63
N MET A 69 -16.09 4.63 2.25
CA MET A 69 -15.35 3.38 2.48
C MET A 69 -15.17 3.06 3.96
N TYR A 70 -14.90 4.07 4.80
CA TYR A 70 -14.76 3.91 6.24
C TYR A 70 -16.07 3.41 6.85
N PHE A 71 -17.18 4.04 6.45
CA PHE A 71 -18.51 3.64 6.87
C PHE A 71 -18.82 2.18 6.52
N ASP A 72 -18.69 1.79 5.24
CA ASP A 72 -18.92 0.41 4.78
C ASP A 72 -18.10 -0.61 5.60
N ARG A 73 -16.84 -0.28 5.90
CA ARG A 73 -15.91 -1.21 6.56
C ARG A 73 -16.03 -1.27 8.08
N ARG A 74 -16.41 -0.19 8.74
CA ARG A 74 -16.36 -0.10 10.20
C ARG A 74 -17.69 0.14 10.87
N GLU A 75 -18.55 0.95 10.26
CA GLU A 75 -19.74 1.46 10.93
C GLU A 75 -21.03 0.82 10.41
N ALA A 76 -21.06 0.32 9.17
CA ALA A 76 -22.28 -0.12 8.53
C ALA A 76 -23.00 -1.21 9.34
N LEU A 77 -22.30 -2.31 9.69
CA LEU A 77 -22.89 -3.42 10.46
C LEU A 77 -23.08 -3.14 11.97
N SER A 78 -22.54 -2.05 12.51
CA SER A 78 -22.67 -1.73 13.94
C SER A 78 -23.85 -0.80 14.26
N ARG A 79 -24.51 -0.25 13.24
CA ARG A 79 -25.68 0.62 13.44
C ARG A 79 -26.95 -0.24 13.46
N LYS A 80 -27.92 0.16 14.29
CA LYS A 80 -29.29 -0.42 14.36
C LYS A 80 -30.14 -0.18 13.10
N ALA A 81 -29.55 0.30 12.01
CA ALA A 81 -30.27 0.53 10.77
C ALA A 81 -30.62 -0.82 10.13
N ALA A 82 -31.83 -0.93 9.58
CA ALA A 82 -32.20 -2.09 8.78
C ALA A 82 -31.35 -2.10 7.51
N ILE A 83 -30.40 -3.02 7.45
CA ILE A 83 -29.59 -3.30 6.25
C ILE A 83 -30.24 -4.49 5.56
N THR A 84 -30.46 -4.41 4.25
CA THR A 84 -30.98 -5.56 3.50
C THR A 84 -29.93 -6.67 3.44
N GLU A 85 -30.35 -7.92 3.24
CA GLU A 85 -29.42 -9.04 3.08
C GLU A 85 -28.43 -8.80 1.92
N GLU A 86 -28.90 -8.21 0.83
CA GLU A 86 -28.07 -7.80 -0.31
C GLU A 86 -26.99 -6.77 0.09
N GLN A 87 -27.38 -5.70 0.80
CA GLN A 87 -26.43 -4.69 1.28
C GLN A 87 -25.42 -5.29 2.27
N ALA A 88 -25.85 -6.22 3.13
CA ALA A 88 -24.96 -6.91 4.05
C ALA A 88 -23.96 -7.81 3.28
N GLY A 89 -24.43 -8.51 2.25
CA GLY A 89 -23.60 -9.31 1.34
C GLY A 89 -22.53 -8.46 0.64
N ASP A 90 -22.93 -7.32 0.09
CA ASP A 90 -22.01 -6.36 -0.55
C ASP A 90 -20.94 -5.84 0.42
N ILE A 91 -21.34 -5.48 1.64
CA ILE A 91 -20.41 -5.03 2.67
C ILE A 91 -19.42 -6.14 3.02
N ALA A 92 -19.90 -7.37 3.21
CA ALA A 92 -19.06 -8.53 3.50
C ALA A 92 -18.06 -8.82 2.37
N ALA A 93 -18.51 -8.79 1.11
CA ALA A 93 -17.68 -8.99 -0.06
C ALA A 93 -16.55 -7.93 -0.15
N LYS A 94 -16.89 -6.65 0.01
CA LYS A 94 -15.89 -5.55 0.03
C LYS A 94 -14.88 -5.74 1.15
N ARG A 95 -15.32 -6.08 2.36
CA ARG A 95 -14.43 -6.34 3.52
C ARG A 95 -13.49 -7.50 3.25
N LEU A 96 -13.98 -8.59 2.67
CA LEU A 96 -13.16 -9.75 2.33
C LEU A 96 -12.12 -9.43 1.25
N ALA A 97 -12.51 -8.67 0.23
CA ALA A 97 -11.58 -8.20 -0.81
C ALA A 97 -10.44 -7.37 -0.21
N SER A 98 -10.77 -6.41 0.65
CA SER A 98 -9.78 -5.58 1.35
C SER A 98 -8.89 -6.39 2.30
N PHE A 99 -9.44 -7.40 2.99
CA PHE A 99 -8.63 -8.29 3.82
C PHE A 99 -7.61 -9.06 2.99
N ARG A 100 -8.02 -9.58 1.83
CA ARG A 100 -7.13 -10.30 0.90
C ARG A 100 -6.03 -9.39 0.35
N SER A 101 -6.38 -8.18 -0.11
CA SER A 101 -5.39 -7.22 -0.64
C SER A 101 -4.42 -6.77 0.45
N ALA A 102 -4.90 -6.46 1.66
CA ALA A 102 -4.03 -6.12 2.80
C ALA A 102 -3.06 -7.25 3.15
N LYS A 103 -3.51 -8.52 3.11
CA LYS A 103 -2.63 -9.68 3.33
C LYS A 103 -1.58 -9.82 2.23
N ALA A 104 -1.97 -9.66 0.97
CA ALA A 104 -1.05 -9.71 -0.17
C ALA A 104 0.02 -8.61 -0.07
N ASP A 105 -0.39 -7.38 0.24
CA ASP A 105 0.52 -6.24 0.44
C ASP A 105 1.50 -6.45 1.58
N ALA A 106 1.03 -7.00 2.70
CA ALA A 106 1.90 -7.30 3.84
C ALA A 106 2.99 -8.32 3.46
N VAL A 107 2.63 -9.35 2.68
CA VAL A 107 3.59 -10.33 2.15
C VAL A 107 4.55 -9.67 1.17
N GLY A 108 4.05 -8.87 0.23
CA GLY A 108 4.85 -8.11 -0.72
C GLY A 108 5.86 -7.18 -0.03
N LYS A 109 5.42 -6.45 1.01
CA LYS A 109 6.28 -5.57 1.82
C LYS A 109 7.41 -6.34 2.50
N LYS A 110 7.12 -7.52 3.08
CA LYS A 110 8.14 -8.39 3.68
C LYS A 110 9.16 -8.86 2.63
N ARG A 111 8.70 -9.30 1.46
CA ARG A 111 9.57 -9.70 0.35
C ARG A 111 10.46 -8.56 -0.13
N ARG A 112 9.89 -7.36 -0.35
CA ARG A 112 10.64 -6.15 -0.74
C ARG A 112 11.73 -5.79 0.27
N LYS A 113 11.41 -5.77 1.57
CA LYS A 113 12.40 -5.52 2.63
C LYS A 113 13.53 -6.56 2.61
N LYS A 114 13.22 -7.83 2.41
CA LYS A 114 14.22 -8.90 2.33
C LYS A 114 15.09 -8.77 1.08
N ALA A 115 14.51 -8.41 -0.06
CA ALA A 115 15.25 -8.12 -1.28
C ALA A 115 16.19 -6.91 -1.10
N GLN A 116 15.69 -5.80 -0.55
CA GLN A 116 16.48 -4.61 -0.24
C GLN A 116 17.64 -4.91 0.72
N LEU A 117 17.41 -5.74 1.73
CA LEU A 117 18.47 -6.16 2.65
C LEU A 117 19.63 -6.83 1.89
N ILE A 118 19.31 -7.71 0.94
CA ILE A 118 20.33 -8.37 0.11
C ILE A 118 20.97 -7.36 -0.83
N SER A 119 20.19 -6.63 -1.63
CA SER A 119 20.68 -5.78 -2.71
C SER A 119 21.45 -4.55 -2.23
N VAL A 120 21.10 -4.00 -1.06
CA VAL A 120 21.73 -2.77 -0.53
C VAL A 120 22.80 -3.12 0.50
N ARG A 121 22.50 -3.99 1.46
CA ARG A 121 23.37 -4.19 2.62
C ARG A 121 24.37 -5.32 2.45
N PHE A 122 23.97 -6.40 1.77
CA PHE A 122 24.82 -7.60 1.66
C PHE A 122 25.40 -7.83 0.27
N LEU A 123 25.06 -7.02 -0.73
CA LEU A 123 25.50 -7.25 -2.11
C LEU A 123 27.04 -7.28 -2.23
N GLY A 124 27.73 -6.30 -1.66
CA GLY A 124 29.20 -6.24 -1.68
C GLY A 124 29.85 -7.42 -0.93
N LEU A 125 29.30 -7.80 0.23
CA LEU A 125 29.77 -8.96 0.99
C LEU A 125 29.57 -10.26 0.20
N ILE A 126 28.40 -10.44 -0.42
CA ILE A 126 28.10 -11.62 -1.23
C ILE A 126 29.04 -11.68 -2.44
N LYS A 127 29.33 -10.54 -3.11
CA LYS A 127 30.34 -10.49 -4.18
C LYS A 127 31.70 -11.00 -3.72
N LYS A 128 32.17 -10.52 -2.55
CA LYS A 128 33.45 -10.95 -1.97
C LYS A 128 33.48 -12.45 -1.65
N LEU A 129 32.47 -12.96 -0.96
CA LEU A 129 32.37 -14.40 -0.66
C LEU A 129 32.35 -15.23 -1.95
N ARG A 130 31.62 -14.79 -2.98
CA ARG A 130 31.58 -15.48 -4.28
C ARG A 130 32.91 -15.45 -5.02
N SER A 131 33.67 -14.34 -4.95
CA SER A 131 35.02 -14.28 -5.53
C SER A 131 36.04 -15.16 -4.80
N GLU A 132 35.83 -15.44 -3.52
CA GLU A 132 36.65 -16.35 -2.73
C GLU A 132 36.28 -17.83 -2.93
N GLY A 133 35.30 -18.13 -3.78
CA GLY A 133 34.91 -19.50 -4.14
C GLY A 133 33.80 -20.11 -3.29
N PHE A 134 33.26 -19.40 -2.29
CA PHE A 134 32.18 -19.90 -1.44
C PHE A 134 30.90 -20.16 -2.24
N SER A 135 30.25 -21.31 -2.00
CA SER A 135 28.98 -21.65 -2.63
C SER A 135 27.82 -20.80 -2.11
N TRP A 136 26.67 -20.83 -2.80
CA TRP A 136 25.48 -20.12 -2.33
C TRP A 136 24.96 -20.62 -0.98
N ARG A 137 25.22 -21.88 -0.63
CA ARG A 137 24.88 -22.45 0.67
C ARG A 137 25.78 -21.85 1.74
N ASP A 138 27.09 -21.80 1.48
CA ASP A 138 28.07 -21.18 2.39
C ASP A 138 27.77 -19.69 2.61
N CYS A 139 27.40 -18.94 1.55
CA CYS A 139 26.97 -17.55 1.71
C CYS A 139 25.72 -17.41 2.58
N SER A 140 24.75 -18.31 2.43
CA SER A 140 23.53 -18.36 3.26
C SER A 140 23.88 -18.63 4.73
N ASP A 141 24.74 -19.62 4.96
CA ASP A 141 25.15 -20.04 6.30
C ASP A 141 26.00 -18.97 6.99
N TYR A 142 26.89 -18.31 6.24
CA TYR A 142 27.67 -17.16 6.71
C TYR A 142 26.76 -16.01 7.17
N LEU A 143 25.75 -15.64 6.36
CA LEU A 143 24.79 -14.60 6.74
C LEU A 143 23.93 -14.99 7.96
N PHE A 144 23.66 -16.28 8.12
CA PHE A 144 22.96 -16.77 9.30
C PHE A 144 23.84 -16.71 10.55
N GLN A 145 25.08 -17.20 10.47
CA GLN A 145 26.01 -17.31 11.58
C GLN A 145 26.50 -15.93 12.06
N TYR A 146 26.93 -15.06 11.14
CA TYR A 146 27.59 -13.81 11.49
C TYR A 146 26.68 -12.57 11.42
N HIS A 147 25.55 -12.66 10.71
CA HIS A 147 24.60 -11.55 10.59
C HIS A 147 23.21 -11.86 11.15
N HIS A 148 22.98 -13.08 11.65
CA HIS A 148 21.70 -13.54 12.19
C HIS A 148 20.53 -13.34 11.22
N LYS A 149 20.77 -13.48 9.91
CA LYS A 149 19.77 -13.35 8.86
C LYS A 149 19.55 -14.68 8.14
N LYS A 150 18.38 -15.28 8.37
CA LYS A 150 17.96 -16.51 7.68
C LYS A 150 17.47 -16.18 6.26
N ILE A 151 18.30 -16.48 5.27
CA ILE A 151 18.03 -16.27 3.85
C ILE A 151 18.35 -17.56 3.11
N SER A 152 17.39 -18.19 2.44
CA SER A 152 17.64 -19.39 1.65
C SER A 152 18.62 -19.11 0.50
N HIS A 153 19.58 -20.01 0.28
CA HIS A 153 20.56 -19.93 -0.80
C HIS A 153 19.94 -19.67 -2.18
N GLN A 154 18.80 -20.30 -2.51
CA GLN A 154 18.07 -20.07 -3.78
C GLN A 154 17.63 -18.62 -3.94
N TYR A 155 16.98 -18.06 -2.91
CA TYR A 155 16.54 -16.66 -2.90
C TYR A 155 17.71 -15.68 -2.92
N LEU A 156 18.81 -16.02 -2.25
CA LEU A 156 20.03 -15.19 -2.26
C LEU A 156 20.63 -15.11 -3.67
N LYS A 157 20.75 -16.26 -4.36
CA LYS A 157 21.17 -16.34 -5.75
C LYS A 157 20.25 -15.52 -6.66
N GLU A 158 18.94 -15.73 -6.57
CA GLU A 158 17.94 -15.03 -7.40
C GLU A 158 18.07 -13.50 -7.28
N ILE A 159 18.14 -12.97 -6.06
CA ILE A 159 18.24 -11.54 -5.84
C ILE A 159 19.61 -11.02 -6.27
N TYR A 160 20.69 -11.77 -6.02
CA TYR A 160 22.03 -11.37 -6.45
C TYR A 160 22.10 -11.21 -7.98
N GLU A 161 21.69 -12.24 -8.73
CA GLU A 161 21.75 -12.25 -10.20
C GLU A 161 20.95 -11.09 -10.79
N LYS A 162 19.75 -10.84 -10.26
CA LYS A 162 18.91 -9.69 -10.64
C LYS A 162 19.58 -8.33 -10.41
N ASN A 163 20.44 -8.19 -9.41
CA ASN A 163 21.10 -6.91 -9.11
C ASN A 163 22.42 -6.74 -9.86
N VAL A 164 23.18 -7.81 -10.08
CA VAL A 164 24.39 -7.75 -10.91
C VAL A 164 24.05 -7.38 -12.36
N ILE A 165 22.99 -7.95 -12.93
CA ILE A 165 22.51 -7.58 -14.28
C ILE A 165 22.19 -6.08 -14.35
N LYS A 166 21.59 -5.51 -13.30
CA LYS A 166 21.27 -4.07 -13.24
C LYS A 166 22.50 -3.18 -13.14
N GLU A 167 23.51 -3.58 -12.36
CA GLU A 167 24.76 -2.82 -12.27
C GLU A 167 25.49 -2.78 -13.62
N VAL A 168 25.51 -3.90 -14.36
CA VAL A 168 26.10 -3.94 -15.71
C VAL A 168 25.36 -3.01 -16.66
N ALA A 169 24.03 -3.09 -16.71
CA ALA A 169 23.21 -2.22 -17.57
C ALA A 169 23.31 -0.72 -17.23
N ASN A 170 23.56 -0.38 -15.95
CA ASN A 170 23.75 1.01 -15.51
C ASN A 170 25.16 1.54 -15.78
N ASN A 171 26.16 0.67 -15.96
CA ASN A 171 27.52 1.08 -16.28
C ASN A 171 27.76 1.22 -17.80
N GLU A 172 26.81 0.78 -18.63
CA GLU A 172 26.83 0.88 -20.10
C GLU A 172 26.03 2.09 -20.64
N ASN A 173 25.43 2.90 -19.76
CA ASN A 173 24.76 4.17 -20.08
C ASN A 173 25.50 5.35 -19.46
#